data_AF-A0A9D5MN45-F1
#
_entry.id   AF-A0A9D5MN45-F1
#
_cell.length_a   1.000
_cell.length_b   1.000
_cell.length_c   1.000
_cell.angle_alpha   90.00
_cell.angle_beta   90.00
_cell.angle_gamma   90.00
#
_symmetry.space_group_name_H-M   'P 1'
#
loop_
_entity.id
_entity.type
_entity.pdbx_description
1 polymer ?
#
loop_
_entity_poly.entity_id
_entity_poly.type
_entity_poly.pdbx_seq_one_letter_code
_entity_poly.pdbx_strand_id
1 'polypeptide(L)'
;MAAGLNDYLNEQFNIKAQDIRTYSPLTLAYIGDAIFDVIIRSILVNKGNTAVNKLHTRASSIVKAPTQARIVAAVMDELTEDEKDIYRRGRNSKPHTKAKNATTMDYLEATGFEAVMGYLYLKNDMDRACALVKLGIEKLELDIL
;
A
#
# COMPACT_ATOMS: atom_id res chain seq x y z
N MET A 1 21.06 13.01 -1.34
CA MET A 1 20.12 11.90 -1.06
C MET A 1 19.77 11.29 -2.40
N ALA A 2 19.71 9.96 -2.51
CA ALA A 2 19.21 9.34 -3.73
C ALA A 2 17.78 9.84 -3.98
N ALA A 3 17.47 10.26 -5.20
CA ALA A 3 16.10 10.62 -5.57
C ALA A 3 15.19 9.42 -5.28
N GLY A 4 14.01 9.67 -4.69
CA GLY A 4 13.02 8.61 -4.52
C GLY A 4 12.57 8.07 -5.88
N LEU A 5 12.05 6.85 -5.92
CA LEU A 5 11.66 6.21 -7.19
C LEU A 5 10.70 7.06 -8.01
N ASN A 6 9.76 7.77 -7.37
CA ASN A 6 8.84 8.67 -8.04
C ASN A 6 9.56 9.84 -8.71
N ASP A 7 10.50 10.49 -8.01
CA ASP A 7 11.31 11.57 -8.56
C ASP A 7 12.18 11.10 -9.73
N TYR A 8 12.80 9.91 -9.58
CA TYR A 8 13.58 9.28 -10.64
C TYR A 8 12.71 9.05 -11.89
N LEU A 9 11.51 8.50 -11.73
CA LEU A 9 10.59 8.29 -12.86
C LEU A 9 10.17 9.62 -13.50
N ASN A 10 9.87 10.64 -12.69
CA ASN A 10 9.51 11.96 -13.22
C ASN A 10 10.63 12.56 -14.08
N GLU A 11 11.89 12.41 -13.65
CA GLU A 11 13.06 12.84 -14.41
C GLU A 11 13.20 12.05 -15.73
N GLN A 12 13.15 10.71 -15.67
CA GLN A 12 13.33 9.87 -16.87
C GLN A 12 12.25 10.09 -17.93
N PHE A 13 11.02 10.42 -17.51
CA PHE A 13 9.89 10.61 -18.41
C PHE A 13 9.52 12.08 -18.66
N ASN A 14 10.35 13.04 -18.21
CA ASN A 14 10.11 14.49 -18.35
C ASN A 14 8.74 14.94 -17.79
N ILE A 15 8.32 14.37 -16.66
CA ILE A 15 7.07 14.68 -15.99
C ILE A 15 7.31 15.80 -14.97
N LYS A 16 6.49 16.85 -15.02
CA LYS A 16 6.52 17.92 -14.02
C LYS A 16 5.91 17.44 -12.71
N ALA A 17 6.57 17.74 -11.59
CA ALA A 17 6.03 17.47 -10.27
C ALA A 17 4.65 18.12 -10.10
N GLN A 18 3.68 17.34 -9.61
CA GLN A 18 2.35 17.80 -9.24
C GLN A 18 2.21 17.87 -7.72
N ASP A 19 1.36 18.76 -7.25
CA ASP A 19 1.02 18.82 -5.83
C ASP A 19 0.20 17.58 -5.45
N ILE A 20 0.77 16.73 -4.60
CA ILE A 20 0.21 15.46 -4.12
C ILE A 20 -1.19 15.69 -3.51
N ARG A 21 -1.44 16.87 -2.93
CA ARG A 21 -2.72 17.23 -2.30
C ARG A 21 -3.89 17.31 -3.30
N THR A 22 -3.59 17.47 -4.59
CA THR A 22 -4.60 17.55 -5.66
C THR A 22 -5.09 16.19 -6.15
N TYR A 23 -4.40 15.10 -5.81
CA TYR A 23 -4.81 13.77 -6.24
C TYR A 23 -6.08 13.32 -5.53
N SER A 24 -6.94 12.66 -6.29
CA SER A 24 -8.12 12.01 -5.72
C SER A 24 -7.70 10.83 -4.83
N PRO A 25 -8.48 10.47 -3.81
CA PRO A 25 -8.14 9.33 -2.95
C PRO A 25 -8.05 8.01 -3.72
N LEU A 26 -8.87 7.82 -4.75
CA LEU A 26 -8.80 6.66 -5.63
C LEU A 26 -7.52 6.65 -6.49
N THR A 27 -7.01 7.81 -6.89
CA THR A 27 -5.73 7.89 -7.61
C THR A 27 -4.56 7.53 -6.71
N LEU A 28 -4.60 7.95 -5.44
CA LEU A 28 -3.62 7.53 -4.44
C LEU A 28 -3.69 6.02 -4.20
N ALA A 29 -4.90 5.47 -4.03
CA ALA A 29 -5.09 4.03 -3.86
C ALA A 29 -4.59 3.23 -5.07
N TYR A 30 -4.85 3.71 -6.29
CA TYR A 30 -4.40 3.06 -7.52
C TYR A 30 -2.88 2.81 -7.56
N ILE A 31 -2.06 3.83 -7.26
CA ILE A 31 -0.61 3.65 -7.21
C ILE A 31 -0.17 2.93 -5.93
N GLY A 32 -0.86 3.16 -4.82
CA GLY A 32 -0.54 2.57 -3.53
C GLY A 32 -0.72 1.05 -3.47
N ASP A 33 -1.72 0.50 -4.17
CA ASP A 33 -1.89 -0.95 -4.35
C ASP A 33 -0.65 -1.57 -5.01
N ALA A 34 -0.15 -0.95 -6.08
CA ALA A 34 1.07 -1.39 -6.76
C ALA A 34 2.31 -1.29 -5.85
N ILE A 35 2.42 -0.22 -5.06
CA ILE A 35 3.53 -0.06 -4.11
C ILE A 35 3.49 -1.11 -3.01
N PHE A 36 2.31 -1.41 -2.47
CA PHE A 36 2.16 -2.47 -1.49
C PHE A 36 2.54 -3.83 -2.07
N ASP A 37 2.09 -4.16 -3.27
CA ASP A 37 2.45 -5.40 -3.97
C ASP A 37 3.96 -5.50 -4.23
N VAL A 38 4.62 -4.40 -4.64
CA VAL A 38 6.09 -4.35 -4.78
C VAL A 38 6.79 -4.63 -3.46
N ILE A 39 6.39 -3.98 -2.36
CA ILE A 39 7.00 -4.21 -1.04
C ILE A 39 6.91 -5.70 -0.66
N ILE A 40 5.72 -6.29 -0.75
CA ILE A 40 5.48 -7.69 -0.39
C ILE A 40 6.28 -8.65 -1.28
N ARG A 41 6.26 -8.45 -2.60
CA ARG A 41 7.00 -9.31 -3.53
C ARG A 41 8.50 -9.18 -3.36
N SER A 42 9.01 -7.98 -3.11
CA SER A 42 10.43 -7.75 -2.84
C SER A 42 10.89 -8.49 -1.59
N ILE A 43 10.11 -8.50 -0.50
CA ILE A 43 10.44 -9.29 0.70
C ILE A 43 10.49 -10.78 0.36
N LEU A 44 9.46 -11.30 -0.32
CA LEU A 44 9.34 -12.72 -0.65
C LEU A 44 10.46 -13.21 -1.58
N VAL A 45 10.81 -12.43 -2.61
CA VAL A 45 11.89 -12.77 -3.57
C VAL A 45 13.25 -12.76 -2.87
N ASN A 46 13.52 -11.77 -2.02
CA ASN A 46 14.81 -11.64 -1.34
C ASN A 46 15.03 -12.68 -0.23
N LYS A 47 13.96 -13.28 0.32
CA LYS A 47 14.06 -14.32 1.35
C LYS A 47 14.47 -15.70 0.83
N GLY A 48 14.38 -15.95 -0.47
CA GLY A 48 14.91 -17.19 -1.03
C GLY A 48 14.36 -17.53 -2.40
N ASN A 49 15.21 -18.17 -3.20
CA ASN A 49 14.86 -18.64 -4.52
C ASN A 49 13.90 -19.85 -4.42
N THR A 50 12.60 -19.58 -4.52
CA THR A 50 11.52 -20.57 -4.48
C THR A 50 10.76 -20.57 -5.81
N ALA A 51 10.13 -21.69 -6.16
CA ALA A 51 9.27 -21.78 -7.35
C ALA A 51 8.24 -20.62 -7.41
N VAL A 52 8.13 -20.00 -8.59
CA VAL A 52 7.29 -18.81 -8.84
C VAL A 52 5.84 -19.01 -8.38
N ASN A 53 5.26 -20.19 -8.56
CA ASN A 53 3.90 -20.49 -8.11
C ASN A 53 3.74 -20.33 -6.59
N LYS A 54 4.74 -20.74 -5.79
CA LYS A 54 4.71 -20.57 -4.33
C LYS A 54 4.84 -19.09 -3.94
N LEU A 55 5.70 -18.33 -4.63
CA LEU A 55 5.82 -16.88 -4.43
C LEU A 55 4.50 -16.18 -4.74
N HIS A 56 3.85 -16.52 -5.85
CA HIS A 56 2.56 -15.95 -6.23
C HIS A 56 1.47 -16.27 -5.21
N THR A 57 1.35 -17.54 -4.77
CA THR A 57 0.36 -17.92 -3.75
C THR A 57 0.56 -17.17 -2.44
N ARG A 58 1.81 -17.01 -1.98
CA ARG A 58 2.14 -16.25 -0.77
C ARG A 58 1.89 -14.75 -0.92
N ALA A 59 2.29 -14.15 -2.04
CA ALA A 59 2.01 -12.74 -2.29
C ALA A 59 0.49 -12.49 -2.30
N SER A 60 -0.26 -13.26 -3.08
CA SER A 60 -1.72 -13.14 -3.21
C SER A 60 -2.48 -13.36 -1.90
N SER A 61 -1.96 -14.17 -0.97
CA SER A 61 -2.58 -14.35 0.34
C SER A 61 -2.41 -13.13 1.26
N ILE A 62 -1.40 -12.29 1.01
CA ILE A 62 -1.07 -11.10 1.81
C ILE A 62 -1.63 -9.83 1.18
N VAL A 63 -1.55 -9.69 -0.15
CA VAL A 63 -1.99 -8.47 -0.86
C VAL A 63 -3.51 -8.36 -1.03
N LYS A 64 -4.27 -9.40 -0.65
CA LYS A 64 -5.74 -9.38 -0.71
C LYS A 64 -6.36 -8.39 0.28
N ALA A 65 -7.47 -7.78 -0.11
CA ALA A 65 -8.17 -6.76 0.69
C ALA A 65 -8.43 -7.14 2.16
N PRO A 66 -8.90 -8.35 2.52
CA PRO A 66 -9.09 -8.71 3.93
C PRO A 66 -7.79 -8.67 4.77
N THR A 67 -6.63 -8.94 4.16
CA THR A 67 -5.36 -8.89 4.87
C THR A 67 -4.85 -7.46 4.99
N GLN A 68 -5.01 -6.65 3.93
CA GLN A 68 -4.76 -5.21 4.00
C GLN A 68 -5.61 -4.51 5.07
N ALA A 69 -6.91 -4.83 5.14
CA ALA A 69 -7.83 -4.32 6.16
C ALA A 69 -7.36 -4.66 7.59
N ARG A 70 -6.88 -5.89 7.81
CA ARG A 70 -6.28 -6.29 9.10
C ARG A 70 -4.99 -5.53 9.40
N ILE A 71 -4.13 -5.33 8.39
CA ILE A 71 -2.86 -4.60 8.55
C ILE A 71 -3.13 -3.17 9.00
N VAL A 72 -3.99 -2.44 8.28
CA VAL A 72 -4.28 -1.04 8.61
C VAL A 72 -4.99 -0.90 9.95
N ALA A 73 -5.87 -1.83 10.31
CA ALA A 73 -6.47 -1.87 11.63
C ALA A 73 -5.42 -2.03 12.75
N ALA A 74 -4.39 -2.86 12.54
CA ALA A 74 -3.33 -3.09 13.53
C ALA A 74 -2.37 -1.89 13.71
N VAL A 75 -2.23 -1.05 12.69
CA VAL A 75 -1.32 0.12 12.69
C VAL A 75 -2.06 1.46 12.75
N MET A 76 -3.39 1.46 12.92
CA MET A 76 -4.22 2.67 12.87
C MET A 76 -3.76 3.76 13.86
N ASP A 77 -3.40 3.36 15.08
CA ASP A 77 -2.96 4.28 16.13
C ASP A 77 -1.55 4.85 15.88
N GLU A 78 -0.78 4.19 15.02
CA GLU A 78 0.58 4.58 14.64
C GLU A 78 0.59 5.58 13.49
N LEU A 79 -0.54 5.74 12.80
CA LEU A 79 -0.69 6.73 11.74
C LEU A 79 -0.67 8.14 12.34
N THR A 80 0.04 9.03 11.67
CA THR A 80 -0.04 10.48 11.90
C THR A 80 -1.42 11.01 11.51
N GLU A 81 -1.77 12.21 11.97
CA GLU A 81 -3.07 12.80 11.62
C GLU A 81 -3.24 13.05 10.12
N ASP A 82 -2.17 13.41 9.42
CA ASP A 82 -2.16 13.54 7.95
C ASP A 82 -2.42 12.18 7.27
N GLU A 83 -1.75 11.12 7.71
CA GLU A 83 -1.95 9.76 7.18
C GLU A 83 -3.38 9.26 7.48
N LYS A 84 -3.93 9.56 8.65
CA LYS A 84 -5.32 9.24 9.00
C LYS A 84 -6.32 9.99 8.11
N ASP A 85 -6.06 11.26 7.77
CA ASP A 85 -6.91 11.99 6.82
C ASP A 85 -6.91 11.33 5.44
N ILE A 86 -5.73 10.99 4.92
CA ILE A 86 -5.59 10.27 3.64
C ILE A 86 -6.33 8.93 3.69
N TYR A 87 -6.13 8.14 4.75
CA TYR A 87 -6.83 6.88 4.95
C TYR A 87 -8.36 7.07 4.95
N ARG A 88 -8.90 8.04 5.72
CA ARG A 88 -10.34 8.30 5.78
C ARG A 88 -10.90 8.69 4.41
N ARG A 89 -10.17 9.51 3.66
CA ARG A 89 -10.53 9.92 2.30
C ARG A 89 -10.54 8.74 1.32
N GLY A 90 -9.54 7.84 1.41
CA GLY A 90 -9.48 6.62 0.63
C GLY A 90 -10.62 5.67 0.97
N ARG A 91 -10.84 5.39 2.25
CA ARG A 91 -11.90 4.52 2.75
C ARG A 91 -13.30 4.99 2.35
N ASN A 92 -13.55 6.28 2.34
CA ASN A 92 -14.85 6.85 1.99
C ASN A 92 -15.05 7.03 0.48
N SER A 93 -14.05 6.70 -0.35
CA SER A 93 -14.20 6.71 -1.80
C SER A 93 -15.07 5.54 -2.24
N LYS A 94 -16.06 5.81 -3.10
CA LYS A 94 -17.04 4.79 -3.54
C LYS A 94 -16.38 3.86 -4.57
N PRO A 95 -16.23 2.54 -4.32
CA PRO A 95 -15.76 1.62 -5.35
C PRO A 95 -16.86 1.40 -6.39
N HIS A 96 -16.49 1.37 -7.67
CA HIS A 96 -17.44 1.18 -8.78
C HIS A 96 -18.01 -0.24 -8.90
N THR A 97 -17.47 -1.24 -8.18
CA THR A 97 -17.86 -2.65 -8.32
C THR A 97 -17.83 -3.41 -6.97
N LYS A 98 -18.84 -4.27 -6.75
CA LYS A 98 -18.90 -5.21 -5.61
C LYS A 98 -18.31 -6.56 -6.04
N ALA A 99 -17.32 -7.07 -5.31
CA ALA A 99 -16.72 -8.39 -5.56
C ALA A 99 -17.23 -9.46 -4.58
N LYS A 100 -17.25 -10.73 -5.03
CA LYS A 100 -17.95 -11.88 -4.40
C LYS A 100 -17.32 -12.47 -3.12
N ASN A 101 -16.07 -12.14 -2.77
CA ASN A 101 -15.27 -12.92 -1.81
C ASN A 101 -14.66 -12.13 -0.62
N ALA A 102 -14.93 -10.84 -0.48
CA ALA A 102 -14.55 -10.04 0.69
C ALA A 102 -15.70 -9.09 1.05
N THR A 103 -15.81 -8.71 2.32
CA THR A 103 -16.90 -7.83 2.73
C THR A 103 -16.71 -6.46 2.08
N THR A 104 -17.81 -5.73 1.86
CA THR A 104 -17.71 -4.34 1.40
C THR A 104 -16.82 -3.50 2.32
N MET A 105 -16.83 -3.80 3.63
CA MET A 105 -15.96 -3.14 4.59
C MET A 105 -14.48 -3.45 4.36
N ASP A 106 -14.09 -4.70 4.14
CA ASP A 106 -12.69 -5.05 3.89
C ASP A 106 -12.11 -4.29 2.69
N TYR A 107 -12.91 -4.10 1.64
CA TYR A 107 -12.48 -3.31 0.48
C TYR A 107 -12.30 -1.83 0.82
N LEU A 108 -13.25 -1.21 1.53
CA LEU A 108 -13.12 0.19 1.91
C LEU A 108 -11.91 0.41 2.83
N GLU A 109 -11.70 -0.48 3.79
CA GLU A 109 -10.54 -0.48 4.68
C GLU A 109 -9.23 -0.62 3.90
N ALA A 110 -9.16 -1.58 2.97
CA ALA A 110 -8.00 -1.77 2.09
C ALA A 110 -7.73 -0.55 1.21
N THR A 111 -8.77 0.03 0.57
CA THR A 111 -8.63 1.24 -0.25
C THR A 111 -8.14 2.43 0.56
N GLY A 112 -8.54 2.55 1.82
CA GLY A 112 -7.96 3.53 2.74
C GLY A 112 -6.47 3.31 2.94
N PHE A 113 -6.04 2.07 3.15
CA PHE A 113 -4.63 1.72 3.31
C PHE A 113 -3.81 1.96 2.05
N GLU A 114 -4.31 1.54 0.89
CA GLU A 114 -3.71 1.78 -0.42
C GLU A 114 -3.51 3.29 -0.65
N ALA A 115 -4.49 4.13 -0.30
CA ALA A 115 -4.35 5.57 -0.41
C ALA A 115 -3.18 6.13 0.43
N VAL A 116 -2.95 5.61 1.63
CA VAL A 116 -1.80 5.98 2.46
C VAL A 116 -0.49 5.55 1.83
N MET A 117 -0.41 4.33 1.29
CA MET A 117 0.79 3.84 0.60
C MET A 117 1.12 4.71 -0.61
N GLY A 118 0.11 5.09 -1.40
CA GLY A 118 0.29 5.98 -2.55
C GLY A 118 0.73 7.39 -2.15
N TYR A 119 0.17 7.95 -1.08
CA TYR A 119 0.58 9.24 -0.54
C TYR A 119 2.05 9.24 -0.11
N LEU A 120 2.48 8.24 0.66
CA LEU A 120 3.86 8.13 1.14
C LEU A 120 4.85 7.93 -0.02
N TYR A 121 4.50 7.09 -0.99
CA TYR A 121 5.30 6.88 -2.19
C TYR A 121 5.51 8.19 -2.99
N LEU A 122 4.43 8.94 -3.25
CA LEU A 122 4.51 10.18 -4.01
C LEU A 122 5.27 11.28 -3.24
N LYS A 123 5.30 11.21 -1.91
CA LYS A 123 6.10 12.06 -1.02
C LYS A 123 7.58 11.63 -0.95
N ASN A 124 7.96 10.55 -1.64
CA ASN A 124 9.27 9.90 -1.55
C ASN A 124 9.63 9.40 -0.14
N ASP A 125 8.63 9.05 0.66
CA ASP A 125 8.79 8.57 2.05
C ASP A 125 8.59 7.05 2.14
N MET A 126 9.42 6.32 1.40
CA MET A 126 9.38 4.85 1.37
C MET A 126 9.80 4.23 2.71
N ASP A 127 10.64 4.92 3.50
CA ASP A 127 11.01 4.47 4.83
C ASP A 127 9.79 4.38 5.74
N ARG A 128 8.92 5.40 5.72
CA ARG A 128 7.66 5.38 6.47
C ARG A 128 6.68 4.33 5.94
N ALA A 129 6.55 4.18 4.63
CA ALA A 129 5.69 3.16 4.04
C ALA A 129 6.11 1.75 4.46
N CYS A 130 7.41 1.44 4.36
CA CYS A 130 7.98 0.18 4.80
C CYS A 130 7.84 -0.04 6.31
N ALA A 131 7.99 1.00 7.13
CA ALA A 131 7.82 0.91 8.59
C ALA A 131 6.39 0.50 8.98
N LEU A 132 5.37 1.10 8.35
CA LEU A 132 3.97 0.75 8.58
C LEU A 132 3.65 -0.69 8.13
N VAL A 133 4.12 -1.09 6.95
CA VAL A 133 3.93 -2.45 6.43
C VAL A 133 4.61 -3.48 7.34
N LYS A 134 5.87 -3.24 7.72
CA LYS A 134 6.63 -4.11 8.62
C LYS A 134 5.91 -4.27 9.97
N LEU A 135 5.50 -3.16 10.59
CA LEU A 135 4.79 -3.19 11.87
C LEU A 135 3.47 -3.96 11.78
N GLY A 136 2.71 -3.76 10.70
CA GLY A 136 1.47 -4.50 10.48
C GLY A 136 1.70 -6.01 10.29
N ILE A 137 2.76 -6.39 9.58
CA ILE A 137 3.16 -7.79 9.45
C ILE A 137 3.53 -8.38 10.81
N GLU A 138 4.35 -7.68 11.61
CA GLU A 138 4.80 -8.13 12.93
C GLU A 138 3.61 -8.28 13.90
N LYS A 139 2.73 -7.27 13.99
CA LYS A 139 1.54 -7.30 14.86
C LYS A 139 0.56 -8.41 14.49
N LEU A 140 0.54 -8.85 13.23
CA LEU A 140 -0.35 -9.91 12.73
C LEU A 140 0.31 -11.27 12.60
N GLU A 141 1.61 -11.38 12.94
CA GLU A 141 2.41 -12.60 12.81
C GLU A 141 2.30 -13.23 11.41
N LEU A 142 2.30 -12.41 10.35
CA LEU A 142 2.19 -12.95 8.99
C LEU A 142 3.48 -13.69 8.62
N ASP A 143 3.34 -14.90 8.05
CA ASP A 143 4.44 -15.73 7.55
C ASP A 143 5.07 -15.12 6.29
N ILE A 144 5.78 -14.00 6.49
CA ILE A 144 6.52 -13.26 5.47
C ILE A 144 7.82 -12.68 6.01
N LEU A 145 7.93 -12.30 7.30
CA LEU A 145 9.17 -11.82 7.95
C LEU A 145 10.03 -12.92 8.55
#